data_AF-A0A3C0XXY8-F1
#
_entry.id   AF-A0A3C0XXY8-F1
#
_cell.length_a   1.000
_cell.length_b   1.000
_cell.length_c   1.000
_cell.angle_alpha   90.00
_cell.angle_beta   90.00
_cell.angle_gamma   90.00
#
_symmetry.space_group_name_H-M   'P 1'
#
loop_
_entity.id
_entity.type
_entity.pdbx_description
1 polymer ?
#
loop_
_entity_poly.entity_id
_entity_poly.type
_entity_poly.pdbx_seq_one_letter_code
_entity_poly.pdbx_strand_id
1 'polypeptide(L)'
;LLSGIILGPVTGGLSAGIGSMLSDLLGGYPLWAPGTFTVKLLTAMVAGQVYKRLHLSAKALLSGIAGEVVMVIGYFLYNIVMLTIFNAGSEAVTLYAAAFQSLTEIPFNVAQAVVGIAIASVLLPVLKRLPVRITA
;
A
#
# COMPACT_ATOMS: atom_id res chain seq x y z
N LEU A 1 -2.06 -4.71 -4.24
CA LEU A 1 -2.74 -4.53 -5.55
C LEU A 1 -3.60 -5.74 -5.94
N LEU A 2 -3.02 -6.91 -6.19
CA LEU A 2 -3.74 -8.09 -6.71
C LEU A 2 -4.93 -8.53 -5.86
N SER A 3 -4.78 -8.57 -4.53
CA SER A 3 -5.87 -8.92 -3.61
C SER A 3 -7.09 -8.01 -3.81
N GLY A 4 -6.89 -6.69 -3.90
CA GLY A 4 -7.96 -5.72 -4.18
C GLY A 4 -8.64 -5.94 -5.53
N ILE A 5 -7.86 -6.30 -6.56
CA ILE A 5 -8.36 -6.55 -7.91
C ILE A 5 -9.15 -7.87 -7.99
N ILE A 6 -8.68 -8.93 -7.31
CA ILE A 6 -9.23 -10.28 -7.42
C ILE A 6 -10.35 -10.52 -6.42
N LEU A 7 -10.12 -10.20 -5.14
CA LEU A 7 -11.09 -10.42 -4.06
C LEU A 7 -12.14 -9.29 -3.99
N GLY A 8 -11.82 -8.13 -4.56
CA GLY A 8 -12.61 -6.90 -4.47
C GLY A 8 -12.04 -5.90 -3.45
N PRO A 9 -12.56 -4.66 -3.41
CA PRO A 9 -11.99 -3.56 -2.63
C PRO A 9 -11.88 -3.88 -1.14
N VAL A 10 -12.99 -4.27 -0.50
CA VAL A 10 -13.04 -4.41 0.96
C VAL A 10 -12.27 -5.63 1.44
N THR A 11 -12.63 -6.82 0.95
CA THR A 11 -11.99 -8.10 1.32
C THR A 11 -10.53 -8.15 0.87
N GLY A 12 -10.23 -7.66 -0.34
CA GLY A 12 -8.87 -7.54 -0.85
C GLY A 12 -8.02 -6.50 -0.12
N GLY A 13 -8.65 -5.42 0.34
CA GLY A 13 -8.09 -4.42 1.25
C GLY A 13 -7.66 -5.03 2.57
N LEU A 14 -8.61 -5.68 3.28
CA LEU A 14 -8.34 -6.35 4.54
C LEU A 14 -7.25 -7.41 4.40
N SER A 15 -7.31 -8.23 3.34
CA SER A 15 -6.27 -9.23 3.04
C SER A 15 -4.89 -8.59 2.88
N ALA A 16 -4.78 -7.48 2.15
CA ALA A 16 -3.51 -6.77 1.97
C ALA A 16 -3.00 -6.15 3.27
N GLY A 17 -3.86 -5.47 4.02
CA GLY A 17 -3.53 -4.81 5.28
C GLY A 17 -3.05 -5.82 6.32
N ILE A 18 -3.85 -6.87 6.57
CA ILE A 18 -3.53 -7.90 7.57
C ILE A 18 -2.24 -8.62 7.21
N GLY A 19 -2.12 -9.10 5.97
CA GLY A 19 -0.93 -9.83 5.53
C GLY A 19 0.34 -9.00 5.68
N SER A 20 0.29 -7.71 5.32
CA SER A 20 1.44 -6.82 5.41
C SER A 20 1.77 -6.47 6.87
N MET A 21 0.77 -6.20 7.70
CA MET A 21 0.94 -5.97 9.14
C MET A 21 1.59 -7.17 9.84
N LEU A 22 1.16 -8.39 9.51
CA LEU A 22 1.76 -9.61 10.03
C LEU A 22 3.22 -9.75 9.61
N SER A 23 3.58 -9.33 8.38
CA SER A 23 4.98 -9.29 7.94
C SER A 23 5.83 -8.38 8.82
N ASP A 24 5.31 -7.22 9.21
CA ASP A 24 6.04 -6.30 10.11
C ASP A 24 6.19 -6.89 11.51
N LEU A 25 5.11 -7.47 12.06
CA LEU A 25 5.12 -8.09 13.38
C LEU A 25 6.12 -9.26 13.46
N LEU A 26 6.08 -10.15 12.46
CA LEU A 26 6.97 -11.31 12.39
C LEU A 26 8.40 -10.91 12.00
N GLY A 27 8.57 -9.81 11.26
CA GLY A 27 9.86 -9.28 10.84
C GLY A 27 10.60 -8.47 11.90
N GLY A 28 10.00 -8.24 13.08
CA GLY A 28 10.61 -7.47 14.16
C GLY A 28 10.42 -5.96 14.06
N TYR A 29 9.44 -5.50 13.28
CA TYR A 29 9.10 -4.08 13.07
C TYR A 29 7.69 -3.72 13.60
N PRO A 30 7.32 -4.08 14.84
CA PRO A 30 5.94 -3.98 15.33
C PRO A 30 5.39 -2.55 15.35
N LEU A 31 6.29 -1.57 15.49
CA LEU A 31 5.93 -0.16 15.45
C LEU A 31 5.36 0.28 14.11
N TRP A 32 5.78 -0.33 13.00
CA TRP A 32 5.29 -0.02 11.65
C TRP A 32 3.97 -0.71 11.31
N ALA A 33 3.64 -1.78 12.04
CA ALA A 33 2.51 -2.64 11.75
C ALA A 33 1.16 -1.88 11.62
N PRO A 34 0.79 -0.91 12.49
CA PRO A 34 -0.47 -0.16 12.35
C PRO A 34 -0.48 0.73 11.09
N GLY A 35 0.66 1.34 10.76
CA GLY A 35 0.82 2.15 9.56
C GLY A 35 0.69 1.29 8.31
N THR A 36 1.46 0.22 8.24
CA THR A 36 1.44 -0.74 7.12
C THR A 36 0.06 -1.36 6.92
N PHE A 37 -0.62 -1.76 8.00
CA PHE A 37 -2.01 -2.23 7.93
C PHE A 37 -2.89 -1.23 7.17
N THR A 38 -2.88 0.02 7.64
CA THR A 38 -3.74 1.09 7.12
C THR A 38 -3.39 1.44 5.69
N VAL A 39 -2.10 1.67 5.41
CA VAL A 39 -1.60 2.04 4.08
C VAL A 39 -1.91 0.94 3.06
N LYS A 40 -1.61 -0.32 3.38
CA LYS A 40 -1.80 -1.44 2.43
C LYS A 40 -3.27 -1.78 2.24
N LEU A 41 -4.10 -1.65 3.28
CA LEU A 41 -5.55 -1.74 3.19
C LEU A 41 -6.10 -0.73 2.19
N LEU A 42 -5.77 0.55 2.36
CA LEU A 42 -6.26 1.62 1.49
C LEU A 42 -5.73 1.48 0.05
N THR A 43 -4.45 1.14 -0.10
CA THR A 43 -3.80 0.87 -1.39
C THR A 43 -4.57 -0.18 -2.20
N ALA A 44 -4.87 -1.33 -1.57
CA ALA A 44 -5.58 -2.41 -2.23
C ALA A 44 -7.08 -2.09 -2.43
N MET A 45 -7.73 -1.39 -1.49
CA MET A 45 -9.10 -0.92 -1.66
C MET A 45 -9.24 0.00 -2.87
N VAL A 46 -8.39 1.01 -2.98
CA VAL A 46 -8.41 1.98 -4.08
C VAL A 46 -8.10 1.29 -5.41
N ALA A 47 -7.07 0.45 -5.47
CA ALA A 47 -6.77 -0.32 -6.67
C ALA A 47 -7.96 -1.20 -7.10
N GLY A 48 -8.57 -1.93 -6.16
CA GLY A 48 -9.74 -2.75 -6.43
C GLY A 48 -10.94 -1.93 -6.94
N GLN A 49 -11.18 -0.77 -6.33
CA GLN A 49 -12.31 0.10 -6.67
C GLN A 49 -12.15 0.73 -8.04
N VAL A 50 -10.95 1.22 -8.37
CA VAL A 50 -10.62 1.79 -9.68
C VAL A 50 -10.70 0.70 -10.75
N TYR A 51 -10.16 -0.49 -10.48
CA TYR A 51 -10.19 -1.61 -11.40
C TYR A 51 -11.62 -2.05 -11.77
N LYS A 52 -12.54 -2.03 -10.79
CA LYS A 52 -13.96 -2.35 -11.00
C LYS A 52 -14.69 -1.34 -11.89
N ARG A 53 -14.30 -0.06 -11.82
CA ARG A 53 -14.98 1.05 -12.55
C ARG A 53 -14.41 1.31 -13.94
N LEU A 54 -13.20 0.84 -14.24
CA LEU A 54 -12.56 1.05 -15.54
C LEU A 54 -12.94 -0.02 -16.57
N HIS A 55 -13.36 0.44 -17.75
CA HIS A 55 -13.72 -0.39 -18.91
C HIS A 55 -12.71 -0.22 -20.06
N LEU A 56 -11.42 -0.30 -19.75
CA LEU A 56 -10.31 -0.14 -20.71
C LEU A 56 -9.30 -1.28 -20.57
N SER A 57 -8.51 -1.53 -21.62
CA SER A 57 -7.46 -2.56 -21.63
C SER A 57 -6.39 -2.31 -20.57
N ALA A 58 -6.00 -1.05 -20.35
CA ALA A 58 -4.98 -0.64 -19.39
C ALA A 58 -5.46 -0.59 -17.92
N LYS A 59 -6.67 -1.05 -17.60
CA LYS A 59 -7.26 -0.87 -16.26
C LYS A 59 -6.43 -1.43 -15.10
N ALA A 60 -5.69 -2.52 -15.32
CA ALA A 60 -4.80 -3.09 -14.31
C ALA A 60 -3.68 -2.13 -13.92
N LEU A 61 -3.03 -1.55 -14.93
CA LEU A 61 -1.96 -0.57 -14.76
C LEU A 61 -2.49 0.69 -14.06
N LEU A 62 -3.58 1.27 -14.58
CA LEU A 62 -4.17 2.49 -14.02
C LEU A 62 -4.66 2.30 -12.58
N SER A 63 -5.27 1.15 -12.27
CA SER A 63 -5.64 0.82 -10.89
C SER A 63 -4.43 0.62 -9.98
N GLY A 64 -3.35 0.05 -10.53
CA GLY A 64 -2.08 -0.14 -9.82
C GLY A 64 -1.49 1.21 -9.44
N ILE A 65 -1.35 2.11 -10.41
CA ILE A 65 -0.86 3.48 -10.20
C ILE A 65 -1.71 4.20 -9.15
N ALA A 66 -3.04 4.16 -9.27
CA ALA A 66 -3.93 4.81 -8.30
C ALA A 66 -3.74 4.28 -6.88
N GLY A 67 -3.61 2.96 -6.72
CA GLY A 67 -3.31 2.35 -5.42
C GLY A 67 -1.94 2.73 -4.88
N GLU A 68 -0.90 2.68 -5.71
CA GLU A 68 0.46 2.98 -5.25
C GLU A 68 0.70 4.46 -4.96
N VAL A 69 -0.05 5.39 -5.58
CA VAL A 69 -0.06 6.80 -5.16
C VAL A 69 -0.53 6.93 -3.71
N VAL A 70 -1.59 6.20 -3.34
CA VAL A 70 -2.07 6.13 -1.94
C VAL A 70 -1.01 5.52 -1.04
N MET A 71 -0.29 4.52 -1.52
CA MET A 71 0.80 3.88 -0.77
C MET A 71 1.93 4.86 -0.44
N VAL A 72 2.45 5.56 -1.45
CA VAL A 72 3.57 6.50 -1.29
C VAL A 72 3.18 7.66 -0.37
N ILE A 73 1.99 8.25 -0.58
CA ILE A 73 1.49 9.33 0.28
C ILE A 73 1.26 8.81 1.71
N GLY A 74 0.68 7.62 1.84
CA GLY A 74 0.37 7.01 3.13
C GLY A 74 1.61 6.77 3.98
N TYR A 75 2.66 6.18 3.40
CA TYR A 75 3.92 5.98 4.13
C TYR A 75 4.63 7.29 4.43
N PHE A 76 4.62 8.26 3.50
CA PHE A 76 5.17 9.59 3.76
C PHE A 76 4.50 10.25 4.98
N LEU A 77 3.16 10.27 5.03
CA LEU A 77 2.42 10.83 6.17
C LEU A 77 2.65 10.04 7.46
N TYR A 78 2.70 8.72 7.37
CA TYR A 78 2.96 7.87 8.53
C TYR A 78 4.35 8.13 9.12
N ASN A 79 5.37 8.27 8.28
CA ASN A 79 6.73 8.55 8.73
C ASN A 79 6.85 9.92 9.42
N ILE A 80 6.12 10.94 8.95
CA ILE A 80 6.04 12.25 9.63
C ILE A 80 5.54 12.07 11.06
N VAL A 81 4.45 11.33 11.24
CA VAL A 81 3.85 11.07 12.55
C VAL A 81 4.84 10.31 13.43
N MET A 82 5.49 9.28 12.89
CA MET A 82 6.49 8.50 13.61
C MET A 82 7.66 9.39 14.06
N LEU A 83 8.33 10.09 13.15
CA LEU A 83 9.45 10.97 13.49
C LEU A 83 9.06 12.03 14.52
N THR A 84 7.86 12.58 14.43
CA THR A 84 7.37 13.57 15.41
C THR A 84 7.17 12.95 16.79
N ILE A 85 6.54 11.77 16.87
CA ILE A 85 6.28 11.08 18.15
C ILE A 85 7.59 10.57 18.79
N PHE A 86 8.47 9.96 18.00
CA PHE A 86 9.71 9.33 18.51
C PHE A 86 10.77 10.35 18.93
N ASN A 87 10.82 11.52 18.29
CA ASN A 87 11.76 12.59 18.67
C ASN A 87 11.17 13.62 19.64
N ALA A 88 9.93 13.44 20.11
CA ALA A 88 9.29 14.37 21.05
C ALA A 88 10.03 14.49 22.40
N GLY A 89 10.92 13.55 22.73
CA GLY A 89 11.69 13.53 23.99
C GLY A 89 13.07 14.22 23.95
N SER A 90 13.55 14.65 22.79
CA SER A 90 14.87 15.26 22.60
C SER A 90 14.74 16.41 21.60
N GLU A 91 14.79 17.66 22.07
CA GLU A 91 14.55 18.89 21.28
C GLU A 91 13.46 18.71 20.22
N ALA A 92 12.19 18.89 20.60
CA ALA A 92 11.00 18.65 19.77
C ALA A 92 11.27 18.93 18.27
N VAL A 93 11.49 17.85 17.51
CA VAL A 93 11.66 17.95 16.05
C VAL A 93 10.39 18.61 15.53
N THR A 94 10.54 19.81 14.98
CA THR A 94 9.40 20.54 14.43
C THR A 94 8.74 19.69 13.34
N LEU A 95 7.42 19.81 13.20
CA LEU A 95 6.67 19.10 12.16
C LEU A 95 7.29 19.31 10.76
N TYR A 96 7.87 20.49 10.54
CA TYR A 96 8.61 20.83 9.33
C TYR A 96 9.85 19.95 9.12
N ALA A 97 10.68 19.75 10.14
CA ALA A 97 11.87 18.92 10.05
C ALA A 97 11.52 17.44 9.83
N ALA A 98 10.49 16.93 10.51
CA ALA A 98 9.98 15.57 10.29
C ALA A 98 9.45 15.37 8.85
N ALA A 99 8.72 16.36 8.32
CA ALA A 99 8.26 16.36 6.93
C ALA A 99 9.41 16.37 5.93
N PHE A 100 10.42 17.21 6.15
CA PHE A 100 11.59 17.29 5.28
C PHE A 100 12.39 15.98 5.27
N GLN A 101 12.62 15.38 6.45
CA GLN A 101 13.29 14.10 6.56
C GLN A 101 12.48 12.97 5.89
N SER A 102 11.15 12.99 6.01
CA SER A 102 10.29 11.96 5.38
C SER A 102 10.37 11.94 3.86
N LEU A 103 10.83 13.03 3.22
CA LEU A 103 11.05 13.07 1.76
C LEU A 103 12.10 12.05 1.29
N THR A 104 13.02 11.62 2.17
CA THR A 104 14.06 10.65 1.81
C THR A 104 13.52 9.25 1.54
N GLU A 105 12.31 8.93 2.02
CA GLU A 105 11.68 7.62 1.81
C GLU A 105 10.93 7.52 0.47
N ILE A 106 10.58 8.65 -0.14
CA ILE A 106 9.79 8.68 -1.38
C ILE A 106 10.46 7.86 -2.50
N PRO A 107 11.78 7.97 -2.77
CA PRO A 107 12.42 7.17 -3.81
C PRO A 107 12.27 5.66 -3.59
N PHE A 108 12.43 5.19 -2.36
CA PHE A 108 12.27 3.77 -2.03
C PHE A 108 10.82 3.31 -2.19
N ASN A 109 9.85 4.10 -1.71
CA ASN A 109 8.43 3.79 -1.86
C ASN A 109 8.00 3.82 -3.33
N VAL A 110 8.55 4.72 -4.15
CA VAL A 110 8.32 4.74 -5.61
C VAL A 110 8.91 3.48 -6.27
N ALA A 111 10.10 3.04 -5.86
CA ALA A 111 10.65 1.77 -6.36
C ALA A 111 9.75 0.57 -5.99
N GLN A 112 9.26 0.52 -4.74
CA GLN A 112 8.31 -0.49 -4.30
C GLN A 112 7.01 -0.45 -5.11
N ALA A 113 6.49 0.74 -5.41
CA ALA A 113 5.31 0.94 -6.25
C ALA A 113 5.50 0.36 -7.66
N VAL A 114 6.62 0.67 -8.31
CA VAL A 114 6.95 0.18 -9.65
C VAL A 114 7.03 -1.36 -9.65
N VAL A 115 7.74 -1.94 -8.67
CA VAL A 115 7.86 -3.40 -8.53
C VAL A 115 6.48 -4.03 -8.29
N GLY A 116 5.66 -3.45 -7.42
CA GLY A 116 4.31 -3.92 -7.12
C GLY A 116 3.41 -3.94 -8.36
N ILE A 117 3.44 -2.88 -9.17
CA ILE A 117 2.70 -2.77 -10.42
C ILE A 117 3.20 -3.78 -11.45
N ALA A 118 4.52 -3.94 -11.58
CA ALA A 118 5.13 -4.90 -12.52
C ALA A 118 4.70 -6.33 -12.18
N ILE A 119 4.85 -6.74 -10.92
CA ILE A 119 4.43 -8.06 -10.44
C ILE A 119 2.93 -8.25 -10.65
N ALA A 120 2.10 -7.27 -10.29
CA ALA A 120 0.65 -7.36 -10.49
C ALA A 120 0.29 -7.52 -11.98
N SER A 121 0.97 -6.80 -12.87
CA SER A 121 0.71 -6.84 -14.31
C SER A 121 1.06 -8.19 -14.94
N VAL A 122 2.12 -8.85 -14.44
CA VAL A 122 2.53 -10.19 -14.89
C VAL A 122 1.63 -11.28 -14.32
N LEU A 123 1.29 -11.20 -13.03
CA LEU A 123 0.55 -12.28 -12.36
C LEU A 123 -0.96 -12.22 -12.59
N LEU A 124 -1.56 -11.04 -12.79
CA LEU A 124 -3.00 -10.90 -12.92
C LEU A 124 -3.60 -11.76 -14.07
N PRO A 125 -3.03 -11.81 -15.29
CA PRO A 125 -3.53 -12.67 -16.36
C PRO A 125 -3.47 -14.16 -16.00
N VAL A 126 -2.46 -14.59 -15.25
CA VAL A 126 -2.29 -15.98 -14.81
C VAL A 126 -3.35 -16.32 -13.77
N LEU A 127 -3.50 -15.48 -12.75
CA LEU A 127 -4.45 -15.71 -11.65
C LEU A 127 -5.90 -15.69 -12.11
N LYS A 128 -6.23 -14.91 -13.14
CA LYS A 128 -7.59 -14.88 -13.72
C LYS A 128 -7.98 -16.14 -14.49
N ARG A 129 -7.01 -16.97 -14.89
CA ARG A 129 -7.29 -18.26 -15.54
C ARG A 129 -7.60 -19.35 -14.52
N LEU A 130 -7.28 -19.12 -13.25
CA LEU A 130 -7.60 -20.07 -12.20
C LEU A 130 -9.10 -20.02 -11.91
N PRO A 131 -9.76 -21.18 -11.70
CA PRO A 131 -11.15 -21.26 -11.30
C PRO A 131 -11.29 -20.84 -9.82
N VAL A 132 -10.97 -19.59 -9.49
CA VAL A 132 -11.19 -19.07 -8.15
C VAL A 132 -12.65 -18.60 -8.07
N ARG A 133 -13.51 -19.51 -7.61
CA ARG A 133 -14.92 -19.20 -7.33
C ARG A 133 -14.99 -18.44 -6.02
N ILE A 134 -14.75 -17.13 -6.07
CA ILE A 134 -14.94 -16.26 -4.92
C ILE A 134 -16.42 -15.92 -4.87
N THR A 135 -17.20 -16.75 -4.21
CA THR A 135 -18.51 -16.37 -3.67
C THR A 135 -18.26 -15.34 -2.59
N ALA A 136 -18.37 -14.06 -2.95
CA ALA A 136 -18.53 -12.96 -2.01
C ALA A 136 -20.02 -12.62 -1.91
#